data_AF-E2BR73-F1
#
_entry.id   AF-E2BR73-F1
#
_cell.length_a   1.000
_cell.length_b   1.000
_cell.length_c   1.000
_cell.angle_alpha   90.00
_cell.angle_beta   90.00
_cell.angle_gamma   90.00
#
_symmetry.space_group_name_H-M   'P 1'
#
loop_
_entity.id
_entity.type
_entity.pdbx_description
1 polymer ?
#
loop_
_entity_poly.entity_id
_entity_poly.type
_entity_poly.pdbx_seq_one_letter_code
_entity_poly.pdbx_strand_id
1 'polypeptide(L)'
;METNDEDFVFCHTVALKLRQIKSQGFCYECGTSASIKCVQCMVLFCSCCYSKIHGKALQNHTQISLVKEEYDSFCTITNNCSSTCSEALSYFCNDCGTSGCSNCMLLKHKMHDYVTLKEKNKEMIPEFNEVNQKIMVNLQRINQTRKVSTYLHQHLFWQGDCSYN
;
A
#
# COMPACT_ATOMS: atom_id res chain seq x y z
N MET A 1 -32.67 -10.16 4.55
CA MET A 1 -31.62 -9.71 3.62
C MET A 1 -30.56 -9.07 4.49
N GLU A 2 -29.58 -9.87 4.94
CA GLU A 2 -28.50 -9.42 5.80
C GLU A 2 -27.28 -9.19 4.91
N THR A 3 -27.00 -7.94 4.57
CA THR A 3 -25.82 -7.57 3.76
C THR A 3 -24.71 -7.10 4.69
N ASN A 4 -23.76 -8.00 4.94
CA ASN A 4 -22.33 -7.77 5.13
C ASN A 4 -21.89 -6.45 5.82
N ASP A 5 -22.07 -6.38 7.14
CA ASP A 5 -21.41 -5.37 7.97
C ASP A 5 -19.86 -5.51 7.93
N GLU A 6 -19.35 -6.72 7.74
CA GLU A 6 -17.90 -6.99 7.71
C GLU A 6 -17.20 -6.41 6.47
N ASP A 7 -17.84 -6.51 5.29
CA ASP A 7 -17.31 -5.95 4.04
C ASP A 7 -17.29 -4.41 4.09
N PHE A 8 -18.30 -3.81 4.74
CA PHE A 8 -18.38 -2.36 4.93
C PHE A 8 -17.23 -1.86 5.84
N VAL A 9 -16.96 -2.58 6.93
CA VAL A 9 -15.86 -2.27 7.87
C VAL A 9 -14.49 -2.38 7.20
N PHE A 10 -14.27 -3.41 6.37
CA PHE A 10 -13.02 -3.58 5.64
C PHE A 10 -12.77 -2.43 4.66
N CYS A 11 -13.76 -2.12 3.80
CA CYS A 11 -13.66 -1.03 2.83
C CYS A 11 -13.43 0.32 3.50
N HIS A 12 -14.13 0.59 4.60
CA HIS A 12 -13.97 1.81 5.38
C HIS A 12 -12.57 1.91 6.01
N THR A 13 -12.06 0.82 6.59
CA THR A 13 -10.73 0.77 7.20
C THR A 13 -9.62 1.03 6.18
N VAL A 14 -9.74 0.44 4.98
CA VAL A 14 -8.80 0.68 3.88
C VAL A 14 -8.89 2.15 3.43
N ALA A 15 -10.10 2.69 3.24
CA ALA A 15 -10.30 4.09 2.88
C ALA A 15 -9.74 5.06 3.93
N LEU A 16 -9.89 4.78 5.23
CA LEU A 16 -9.34 5.59 6.32
C LEU A 16 -7.81 5.53 6.36
N LYS A 17 -7.20 4.36 6.19
CA LYS A 17 -5.73 4.23 6.11
C LYS A 17 -5.17 4.96 4.90
N LEU A 18 -5.86 4.89 3.75
CA LEU A 18 -5.49 5.66 2.55
C LEU A 18 -5.64 7.17 2.76
N ARG A 19 -6.67 7.63 3.50
CA ARG A 19 -6.82 9.04 3.90
C ARG A 19 -5.69 9.49 4.85
N GLN A 20 -5.23 8.65 5.76
CA GLN A 20 -4.07 8.96 6.62
C GLN A 20 -2.77 9.08 5.81
N ILE A 21 -2.62 8.34 4.72
CA ILE A 21 -1.49 8.50 3.79
C ILE A 21 -1.58 9.84 3.03
N LYS A 22 -2.78 10.44 2.92
CA LYS A 22 -3.09 11.65 2.14
C LYS A 22 -2.84 12.97 2.88
N SER A 23 -2.43 12.98 4.15
CA SER A 23 -2.01 14.25 4.79
C SER A 23 -0.63 14.66 4.26
N GLN A 24 -0.60 15.24 3.06
CA GLN A 24 0.56 16.00 2.59
C GLN A 24 0.74 17.16 3.56
N GLY A 25 1.82 17.10 4.34
CA GLY A 25 2.14 18.16 5.29
C GLY A 25 2.49 19.48 4.60
N PHE A 26 2.65 20.51 5.40
CA PHE A 26 3.02 21.84 4.92
C PHE A 26 4.54 21.97 4.78
N CYS A 27 4.96 22.81 3.84
CA CYS A 27 6.33 23.22 3.65
C CYS A 27 6.83 23.87 4.94
N TYR A 28 7.95 23.39 5.47
CA TYR A 28 8.56 23.87 6.70
C TYR A 28 8.90 25.38 6.65
N GLU A 29 9.24 25.88 5.46
CA GLU A 29 9.75 27.25 5.29
C GLU A 29 8.66 28.29 5.10
N CYS A 30 7.61 27.96 4.34
CA CYS A 30 6.63 28.95 3.88
C CYS A 30 5.19 28.55 4.16
N GLY A 31 4.95 27.40 4.79
CA GLY A 31 3.61 26.95 5.17
C GLY A 31 2.68 26.56 4.00
N THR A 32 3.14 26.65 2.74
CA THR A 32 2.37 26.16 1.58
C THR A 32 2.37 24.63 1.51
N SER A 33 1.52 24.02 0.68
CA SER A 33 1.51 22.55 0.52
C SER A 33 2.89 22.02 0.11
N ALA A 34 3.41 21.03 0.85
CA ALA A 34 4.66 20.40 0.48
C ALA A 34 4.47 19.43 -0.69
N SER A 35 5.45 19.38 -1.57
CA SER A 35 5.51 18.47 -2.71
C SER A 35 6.75 17.58 -2.67
N ILE A 36 7.65 17.80 -1.72
CA ILE A 36 8.94 17.11 -1.62
C ILE A 36 9.22 16.81 -0.15
N LYS A 37 9.64 15.58 0.15
CA LYS A 37 10.28 15.22 1.43
C LYS A 37 11.78 15.05 1.21
N CYS A 38 12.58 15.76 1.99
CA CYS A 38 14.03 15.54 2.01
C CYS A 38 14.36 14.42 3.01
N VAL A 39 15.07 13.38 2.58
CA VAL A 39 15.41 12.24 3.43
C VAL A 39 16.39 12.65 4.54
N GLN A 40 17.36 13.48 4.21
CA GLN A 40 18.42 13.90 5.12
C GLN A 40 17.91 14.95 6.11
N CYS A 41 17.14 15.93 5.65
CA CYS A 41 16.57 16.95 6.54
C CYS A 41 15.36 16.43 7.34
N MET A 42 14.75 15.31 6.93
CA MET A 42 13.54 14.72 7.53
C MET A 42 12.34 15.68 7.61
N VAL A 43 12.34 16.73 6.78
CA VAL A 43 11.27 17.73 6.70
C VAL A 43 10.68 17.82 5.30
N LEU A 44 9.51 18.47 5.22
CA LEU A 44 8.74 18.64 3.99
C LEU A 44 8.96 20.04 3.42
N PHE A 45 9.08 20.14 2.10
CA PHE A 45 9.25 21.38 1.36
C PHE A 45 8.30 21.45 0.16
N CYS A 46 7.92 22.66 -0.25
CA CYS A 46 7.42 22.88 -1.61
C CYS A 46 8.62 22.90 -2.58
N SER A 47 8.35 22.67 -3.87
CA SER A 47 9.38 22.66 -4.93
C SER A 47 10.26 23.92 -4.94
N CYS A 48 9.65 25.09 -4.72
CA CYS A 48 10.38 26.36 -4.66
C CYS A 48 11.35 26.44 -3.48
N CYS A 49 10.90 26.10 -2.27
CA CYS A 49 11.74 26.13 -1.07
C CYS A 49 12.82 25.06 -1.12
N TYR A 50 12.50 23.86 -1.64
CA TYR A 50 13.49 22.81 -1.82
C TYR A 50 14.62 23.28 -2.74
N SER A 51 14.33 23.78 -3.94
CA SER A 51 15.37 24.23 -4.89
C SER A 51 16.21 25.40 -4.37
N LYS A 52 15.62 26.29 -3.55
CA LYS A 52 16.35 27.41 -2.93
C LYS A 52 17.34 26.95 -1.87
N ILE A 53 16.94 26.00 -1.03
CA ILE A 53 17.75 25.53 0.12
C ILE A 53 18.70 24.42 -0.32
N HIS A 54 18.21 23.51 -1.15
CA HIS A 54 18.94 22.36 -1.69
C HIS A 54 19.69 22.68 -2.98
N GLY A 55 20.27 23.89 -3.02
CA GLY A 55 21.21 24.31 -4.05
C GLY A 55 22.58 23.62 -3.90
N LYS A 56 23.63 24.21 -4.50
CA LYS A 56 24.97 23.60 -4.67
C LYS A 56 25.56 22.90 -3.42
N ALA A 57 25.33 23.41 -2.21
CA ALA A 57 25.88 22.84 -0.98
C ALA A 57 25.14 21.58 -0.48
N LEU A 58 23.87 21.40 -0.85
CA LEU A 58 23.00 20.34 -0.36
C LEU A 58 22.41 19.47 -1.50
N GLN A 59 23.02 19.50 -2.69
CA GLN A 59 22.55 18.73 -3.85
C GLN A 59 22.57 17.22 -3.63
N ASN A 60 23.41 16.75 -2.70
CA ASN A 60 23.50 15.32 -2.37
C ASN A 60 22.33 14.83 -1.51
N HIS A 61 21.42 15.73 -1.12
CA HIS A 61 20.22 15.33 -0.40
C HIS A 61 19.22 14.66 -1.36
N THR A 62 18.66 13.56 -0.91
CA THR A 62 17.71 12.76 -1.65
C THR A 62 16.31 13.31 -1.42
N GLN A 63 15.65 13.68 -2.51
CA GLN A 63 14.24 14.05 -2.50
C GLN A 63 13.34 12.86 -2.78
N ILE A 64 12.22 12.80 -2.07
CA ILE A 64 11.07 11.96 -2.39
C ILE A 64 9.94 12.90 -2.80
N SER A 65 9.50 12.81 -4.05
CA SER A 65 8.35 13.56 -4.53
C SER A 65 7.07 13.07 -3.86
N LEU A 66 6.37 13.98 -3.20
CA LEU A 66 5.03 13.77 -2.67
C LEU A 66 4.07 14.02 -3.83
N VAL A 67 3.77 12.99 -4.61
CA VAL A 67 2.87 13.09 -5.76
C VAL A 67 1.53 13.65 -5.26
N LYS A 68 1.16 14.84 -5.73
CA LYS A 68 -0.24 15.26 -5.76
C LYS A 68 -0.87 14.39 -6.85
N GLU A 69 -1.49 13.29 -6.45
CA GLU A 69 -2.45 12.65 -7.34
C GLU A 69 -3.65 13.61 -7.42
N GLU A 70 -3.53 14.59 -8.32
CA GLU A 70 -4.68 15.26 -8.91
C GLU A 70 -5.38 14.20 -9.75
N TYR A 71 -6.22 13.40 -9.12
CA TYR A 71 -7.46 12.92 -9.68
C TYR A 71 -8.30 12.34 -8.54
N ASP A 72 -9.61 12.46 -8.68
CA ASP A 72 -10.68 12.07 -7.78
C ASP A 72 -10.80 10.54 -7.57
N SER A 73 -9.68 9.84 -7.60
CA SER A 73 -9.61 8.42 -7.37
C SER A 73 -9.35 8.22 -5.87
N PHE A 74 -10.43 8.10 -5.11
CA PHE A 74 -10.47 6.97 -4.18
C PHE A 74 -9.86 5.78 -4.92
N CYS A 75 -9.01 4.95 -4.30
CA CYS A 75 -8.73 3.62 -4.83
C CYS A 75 -10.08 2.88 -4.92
N THR A 76 -10.80 3.19 -5.99
CA THR A 76 -12.08 2.62 -6.33
C THR A 76 -11.61 1.32 -6.89
N ILE A 77 -11.75 0.27 -6.08
CA ILE A 77 -11.53 -1.09 -6.55
C ILE A 77 -12.60 -1.28 -7.62
N THR A 78 -12.26 -0.92 -8.86
CA THR A 78 -13.18 -0.96 -9.99
C THR A 78 -13.14 -2.38 -10.51
N ASN A 79 -14.25 -3.09 -10.37
CA ASN A 79 -14.38 -4.44 -10.89
C ASN A 79 -14.77 -4.43 -12.37
N ASN A 80 -14.13 -3.56 -13.17
CA ASN A 80 -14.45 -3.34 -14.58
C ASN A 80 -13.51 -4.13 -15.48
N CYS A 81 -14.02 -4.56 -16.64
CA CYS A 81 -13.32 -5.49 -17.52
C CYS A 81 -12.01 -4.94 -18.09
N SER A 82 -12.00 -3.69 -18.54
CA SER A 82 -10.79 -3.02 -19.01
C SER A 82 -11.01 -1.51 -19.10
N SER A 83 -9.98 -0.74 -19.44
CA SER A 83 -10.11 0.68 -19.77
C SER A 83 -11.04 0.94 -20.99
N THR A 84 -11.24 -0.07 -21.83
CA THR A 84 -12.06 -0.01 -23.05
C THR A 84 -13.40 -0.73 -22.90
N CYS A 85 -13.64 -1.41 -21.77
CA CYS A 85 -14.86 -2.14 -21.48
C CYS A 85 -15.25 -1.92 -20.02
N SER A 86 -16.29 -1.12 -19.81
CA SER A 86 -16.79 -0.73 -18.49
C SER A 86 -17.72 -1.76 -17.84
N GLU A 87 -17.94 -2.91 -18.47
CA GLU A 87 -18.75 -3.99 -17.89
C GLU A 87 -18.04 -4.66 -16.72
N ALA A 88 -18.83 -5.19 -15.78
CA ALA A 88 -18.30 -5.84 -14.61
C ALA A 88 -17.58 -7.17 -14.94
N LEU A 89 -16.40 -7.36 -14.34
CA LEU A 89 -15.67 -8.61 -14.36
C LEU A 89 -16.51 -9.71 -13.70
N SER A 90 -16.67 -10.83 -14.42
CA SER A 90 -17.51 -11.94 -13.96
C SER A 90 -16.86 -13.31 -14.15
N TYR A 91 -15.88 -13.41 -15.06
CA TYR A 91 -15.26 -14.67 -15.46
C TYR A 91 -13.74 -14.58 -15.47
N PHE A 92 -13.09 -15.74 -15.37
CA PHE A 92 -11.65 -15.92 -15.51
C PHE A 92 -11.37 -16.95 -16.60
N CYS A 93 -10.53 -16.58 -17.56
CA CYS A 93 -10.08 -17.49 -18.60
C CYS A 93 -8.82 -18.22 -18.13
N ASN A 94 -8.89 -19.55 -18.02
CA ASN A 94 -7.78 -20.39 -17.58
C ASN A 94 -6.65 -20.43 -18.60
N ASP A 95 -6.98 -20.43 -19.90
CA ASP A 95 -5.97 -20.48 -20.97
C ASP A 95 -5.15 -19.19 -21.10
N CYS A 96 -5.79 -18.03 -20.85
CA CYS A 96 -5.12 -16.73 -20.95
C CYS A 96 -4.60 -16.21 -19.61
N GLY A 97 -5.07 -16.75 -18.49
CA GLY A 97 -4.76 -16.23 -17.16
C GLY A 97 -5.36 -14.83 -16.90
N THR A 98 -6.46 -14.48 -17.55
CA THR A 98 -7.05 -13.13 -17.51
C THR A 98 -8.53 -13.14 -17.12
N SER A 99 -8.95 -12.15 -16.33
CA SER A 99 -10.36 -11.92 -16.01
C SER A 99 -11.07 -11.06 -17.06
N GLY A 100 -12.38 -11.25 -17.23
CA GLY A 100 -13.20 -10.45 -18.14
C GLY A 100 -14.69 -10.50 -17.83
N CYS A 101 -15.47 -9.62 -18.48
CA CYS A 101 -16.93 -9.68 -18.47
C CYS A 101 -17.45 -10.82 -19.36
N SER A 102 -18.74 -11.12 -19.30
CA SER A 102 -19.41 -12.11 -20.16
C SER A 102 -19.16 -11.86 -21.64
N ASN A 103 -19.29 -10.61 -22.09
CA ASN A 103 -19.15 -10.25 -23.51
C ASN A 103 -17.72 -10.46 -24.02
N CYS A 104 -16.71 -10.08 -23.23
CA CYS A 104 -15.32 -10.33 -23.61
C CYS A 104 -15.01 -11.82 -23.67
N MET A 105 -15.55 -12.63 -22.75
CA MET A 105 -15.37 -14.08 -22.79
C MET A 105 -15.98 -14.68 -24.05
N LEU A 106 -17.22 -14.31 -24.37
CA LEU A 106 -17.92 -14.85 -25.55
C LEU A 106 -17.32 -14.40 -26.89
N LEU A 107 -16.81 -13.18 -26.97
CA LEU A 107 -16.29 -12.61 -28.23
C LEU A 107 -14.81 -12.91 -28.47
N LYS A 108 -13.98 -12.87 -27.41
CA LYS A 108 -12.52 -12.97 -27.52
C LYS A 108 -11.95 -14.28 -26.98
N HIS A 109 -12.66 -14.94 -26.06
CA HIS A 109 -12.22 -16.19 -25.41
C HIS A 109 -13.19 -17.34 -25.68
N LYS A 110 -13.92 -17.30 -26.81
CA LYS A 110 -15.03 -18.21 -27.13
C LYS A 110 -14.67 -19.70 -27.04
N MET A 111 -13.44 -20.04 -27.44
CA MET A 111 -12.93 -21.41 -27.51
C MET A 111 -11.97 -21.75 -26.36
N HIS A 112 -11.84 -20.85 -25.38
CA HIS A 112 -10.99 -21.08 -24.24
C HIS A 112 -11.79 -21.65 -23.08
N ASP A 113 -11.10 -22.37 -22.20
CA ASP A 113 -11.67 -22.74 -20.92
C ASP A 113 -11.76 -21.50 -20.02
N TYR A 114 -12.97 -21.18 -19.59
CA TYR A 114 -13.22 -20.09 -18.66
C TYR A 114 -14.27 -20.48 -17.62
N VAL A 115 -14.04 -20.04 -16.40
CA VAL A 115 -14.89 -20.28 -15.23
C VAL A 115 -15.39 -18.96 -14.65
N THR A 116 -16.39 -19.00 -13.78
CA THR A 116 -16.81 -17.79 -13.07
C THR A 116 -15.71 -17.35 -12.10
N LEU A 117 -15.59 -16.05 -11.84
CA LEU A 117 -14.67 -15.55 -10.81
C LEU A 117 -15.00 -16.11 -9.43
N LYS A 118 -16.27 -16.39 -9.15
CA LYS A 118 -16.69 -17.01 -7.89
C LYS A 118 -16.08 -18.41 -7.72
N GLU A 119 -16.05 -19.20 -8.79
CA GLU A 119 -15.42 -20.52 -8.77
C GLU A 119 -13.90 -20.40 -8.66
N LYS A 120 -13.28 -19.52 -9.46
CA LYS A 120 -11.83 -19.32 -9.40
C LYS A 120 -11.38 -18.83 -8.02
N ASN A 121 -12.12 -17.92 -7.41
CA ASN A 121 -11.83 -17.43 -6.07
C ASN A 121 -11.89 -18.55 -5.02
N LYS A 122 -12.87 -19.47 -5.12
CA LYS A 122 -12.94 -20.63 -4.22
C LYS A 122 -11.71 -21.53 -4.33
N GLU A 123 -11.21 -21.72 -5.54
CA GLU A 123 -9.99 -22.48 -5.81
C GLU A 123 -8.74 -21.79 -5.22
N MET A 124 -8.69 -20.46 -5.26
CA MET A 124 -7.52 -19.68 -4.82
C MET A 124 -7.47 -19.37 -3.31
N ILE A 125 -8.62 -19.41 -2.61
CA ILE A 125 -8.71 -19.11 -1.17
C ILE A 125 -7.76 -19.97 -0.30
N PRO A 126 -7.61 -21.29 -0.51
CA PRO A 126 -6.71 -22.12 0.29
C PRO A 126 -5.25 -21.66 0.23
N GLU A 127 -4.73 -21.43 -0.97
CA GLU A 127 -3.36 -20.95 -1.18
C GLU A 127 -3.16 -19.56 -0.56
N PHE A 128 -4.13 -18.65 -0.78
CA PHE A 128 -4.12 -17.33 -0.17
C PHE A 128 -4.04 -17.41 1.36
N ASN A 129 -4.87 -18.25 1.97
CA ASN A 129 -4.91 -18.42 3.43
C ASN A 129 -3.59 -18.96 3.98
N GLU A 130 -2.98 -19.93 3.29
CA GLU A 130 -1.68 -20.48 3.69
C GLU A 130 -0.58 -19.41 3.68
N VAL A 131 -0.47 -18.65 2.59
CA VAL A 131 0.51 -17.58 2.46
C VAL A 131 0.25 -16.48 3.50
N ASN A 132 -1.01 -16.10 3.69
CA ASN A 132 -1.40 -15.09 4.67
C ASN A 132 -1.02 -15.52 6.10
N GLN A 133 -1.25 -16.78 6.46
CA GLN A 133 -0.83 -17.31 7.76
C GLN A 133 0.70 -17.25 7.95
N LYS A 134 1.48 -17.63 6.92
CA LYS A 134 2.94 -17.52 6.96
C LYS A 134 3.39 -16.07 7.17
N ILE A 135 2.76 -15.11 6.50
CA ILE A 135 3.03 -13.68 6.66
C ILE A 135 2.73 -13.24 8.10
N MET A 136 1.58 -13.62 8.65
CA MET A 136 1.20 -13.28 10.03
C MET A 136 2.20 -13.82 11.06
N VAL A 137 2.61 -15.09 10.92
CA VAL A 137 3.61 -15.70 11.81
C VAL A 137 4.96 -14.98 11.70
N ASN A 138 5.40 -14.64 10.49
CA ASN A 138 6.65 -13.93 10.29
C ASN A 138 6.59 -12.51 10.89
N LEU A 139 5.48 -11.80 10.74
CA LEU A 139 5.27 -10.49 11.36
C LEU A 139 5.32 -10.58 12.90
N GLN A 140 4.70 -11.60 13.49
CA GLN A 140 4.77 -11.84 14.93
C GLN A 140 6.21 -12.08 15.40
N ARG A 141 6.97 -12.92 14.69
CA ARG A 141 8.39 -13.18 14.99
C ARG A 141 9.22 -11.89 14.91
N ILE A 142 9.08 -11.11 13.85
CA ILE A 142 9.77 -9.82 13.69
C ILE A 142 9.48 -8.89 14.87
N ASN A 143 8.21 -8.79 15.28
CA ASN A 143 7.82 -7.94 16.41
C ASN A 143 8.40 -8.45 17.75
N GLN A 144 8.45 -9.75 17.97
CA GLN A 144 9.08 -10.35 19.15
C GLN A 144 10.59 -10.09 19.18
N THR A 145 11.29 -10.33 18.07
CA THR A 145 12.73 -10.06 17.95
C THR A 145 13.03 -8.57 18.18
N ARG A 146 12.20 -7.66 17.65
CA ARG A 146 12.35 -6.21 17.92
C ARG A 146 12.24 -5.88 19.40
N LYS A 147 11.24 -6.43 20.11
CA LYS A 147 11.09 -6.23 21.56
C LYS A 147 12.31 -6.73 22.32
N VAL A 148 12.75 -7.95 22.05
CA VAL A 148 13.93 -8.54 22.71
C VAL A 148 15.19 -7.73 22.43
N SER A 149 15.39 -7.27 21.18
CA SER A 149 16.50 -6.39 20.82
C SER A 149 16.47 -5.06 21.57
N THR A 150 15.30 -4.44 21.77
CA THR A 150 15.18 -3.21 22.57
C THR A 150 15.46 -3.45 24.05
N TYR A 151 15.02 -4.58 24.62
CA TYR A 151 15.31 -4.94 26.01
C TYR A 151 16.81 -5.23 26.21
N LEU A 152 17.46 -5.95 25.29
CA LEU A 152 18.91 -6.21 25.32
C LEU A 152 19.72 -4.91 25.21
N HIS A 153 19.32 -4.00 24.32
CA HIS A 153 19.98 -2.70 24.17
C HIS A 153 19.87 -1.86 25.46
N GLN A 154 18.72 -1.87 26.14
CA GLN A 154 18.56 -1.22 27.43
C GLN A 154 19.40 -1.89 28.52
N HIS A 155 19.39 -3.23 28.64
CA HIS A 155 20.15 -3.93 29.68
C HIS A 155 21.67 -3.82 29.51
N LEU A 156 22.20 -3.83 28.29
CA LEU A 156 23.62 -3.63 28.03
C LEU A 156 24.07 -2.19 28.32
N PHE A 157 23.19 -1.20 28.13
CA PHE A 157 23.43 0.18 28.56
C PHE A 157 23.51 0.30 30.09
N TRP A 158 22.59 -0.35 30.83
CA TRP A 158 22.59 -0.32 32.31
C TRP A 158 23.73 -1.11 32.97
N GLN A 159 24.33 -2.09 32.29
CA GLN A 159 25.50 -2.82 32.81
C GLN A 159 26.84 -2.12 32.51
N GLY A 160 26.87 -1.13 31.61
CA GLY A 160 28.06 -0.33 31.31
C GLY A 160 28.41 0.74 32.35
N ASP A 161 27.45 1.14 33.18
CA ASP A 161 27.60 2.25 34.13
C ASP A 161 28.00 1.81 35.56
N CYS A 162 28.17 0.51 35.82
CA CYS A 162 28.57 -0.03 37.14
C CYS A 162 30.04 -0.47 37.22
N SER A 163 30.94 0.13 36.45
CA SER A 163 32.40 -0.13 36.51
C SER A 163 33.23 1.15 36.65
N TYR A 164 32.85 2.04 37.56
CA TYR A 164 33.76 3.07 38.09
C TYR A 164 33.46 3.27 39.58
N ASN A 165 34.17 2.52 40.42
CA ASN A 165 34.48 2.86 41.81
C ASN A 165 35.87 2.33 42.11
#